data_AF-A0A9W9L9D7-F1
#
_entry.id   AF-A0A9W9L9D7-F1
#
_cell.length_a   1.000
_cell.length_b   1.000
_cell.length_c   1.000
_cell.angle_alpha   90.00
_cell.angle_beta   90.00
_cell.angle_gamma   90.00
#
_symmetry.space_group_name_H-M   'P 1'
#
loop_
_entity.id
_entity.type
_entity.pdbx_description
1 polymer ?
#
loop_
_entity_poly.entity_id
_entity_poly.type
_entity_poly.pdbx_seq_one_letter_code
_entity_poly.pdbx_strand_id
1 'polypeptide(L)'
;MFRGKRETPVNGTSATHPPTTPIQPSTYTLYLEVHNRNELSLGDSRRRLGFSAYHWTILLSDKENKHFHVYDVTDGSSPDCVTREPKPDHEWTYRARNDVDPDTCESRLVRMTIGEVRAGLGPEIIKGLLQSVPLPVKGAVPEQSCVTWTKVALCKLRAHGYARWIGDVEMLVARALAYADLRLADPKDSVGFIDYLGNQV
;
A
#
# COMPACT_ATOMS: atom_id res chain seq x y z
N MET A 1 -28.05 81.70 1.62
CA MET A 1 -29.25 80.99 2.14
C MET A 1 -29.75 80.10 1.00
N PHE A 2 -29.79 78.77 1.00
CA PHE A 2 -29.75 77.72 2.02
C PHE A 2 -28.98 76.48 1.50
N ARG A 3 -28.46 75.70 2.47
CA ARG A 3 -27.94 74.31 2.46
C ARG A 3 -28.33 73.45 1.24
N GLY A 4 -27.48 72.63 0.64
CA GLY A 4 -26.36 71.84 1.17
C GLY A 4 -26.69 70.35 1.04
N LYS A 5 -25.90 69.57 0.31
CA LYS A 5 -25.69 68.13 0.50
C LYS A 5 -24.33 67.77 -0.10
N ARG A 6 -23.43 67.28 0.75
CA ARG A 6 -22.17 66.62 0.40
C ARG A 6 -22.53 65.16 0.10
N GLU A 7 -22.01 64.62 -0.99
CA GLU A 7 -21.90 63.17 -1.17
C GLU A 7 -20.44 62.78 -1.03
N THR A 8 -20.23 61.81 -0.15
CA THR A 8 -18.97 61.23 0.29
C THR A 8 -18.39 60.25 -0.73
N PRO A 9 -17.08 59.95 -0.68
CA PRO A 9 -16.40 59.09 -1.65
C PRO A 9 -16.79 57.63 -1.46
N VAL A 10 -17.00 56.91 -2.57
CA VAL A 10 -17.12 55.44 -2.57
C VAL A 10 -15.73 54.85 -2.45
N ASN A 11 -15.47 54.28 -1.27
CA ASN A 11 -14.39 53.35 -0.99
C ASN A 11 -14.94 51.92 -1.15
N GLY A 12 -14.18 51.04 -1.81
CA GLY A 12 -14.49 49.62 -1.99
C GLY A 12 -14.23 49.23 -3.45
N THR A 13 -13.36 48.29 -3.79
CA THR A 13 -13.07 47.04 -3.09
C THR A 13 -11.65 46.60 -3.45
N SER A 14 -10.84 46.28 -2.44
CA SER A 14 -9.63 45.50 -2.60
C SER A 14 -9.93 44.24 -3.40
N ALA A 15 -9.31 44.08 -4.57
CA ALA A 15 -9.22 42.79 -5.21
C ALA A 15 -8.24 41.94 -4.38
N THR A 16 -8.77 41.29 -3.34
CA THR A 16 -8.11 40.20 -2.65
C THR A 16 -7.82 39.11 -3.68
N HIS A 17 -6.55 38.96 -4.04
CA HIS A 17 -6.05 37.71 -4.59
C HIS A 17 -6.53 36.55 -3.69
N PRO A 18 -7.08 35.45 -4.23
CA PRO A 18 -7.18 34.25 -3.42
C PRO A 18 -5.74 33.84 -3.04
N PRO A 19 -5.49 33.40 -1.80
CA PRO A 19 -4.26 32.70 -1.53
C PRO A 19 -4.33 31.38 -2.30
N THR A 20 -3.71 31.32 -3.48
CA THR A 20 -3.31 30.04 -4.05
C THR A 20 -2.16 29.56 -3.19
N THR A 21 -2.49 28.94 -2.06
CA THR A 21 -1.55 28.10 -1.34
C THR A 21 -0.96 27.15 -2.38
N PRO A 22 0.36 27.12 -2.59
CA PRO A 22 0.94 26.06 -3.41
C PRO A 22 0.48 24.77 -2.76
N ILE A 23 -0.27 23.94 -3.50
CA ILE A 23 -0.50 22.55 -3.10
C ILE A 23 0.91 21.97 -3.05
N GLN A 24 1.47 21.87 -1.84
CA GLN A 24 2.71 21.14 -1.67
C GLN A 24 2.42 19.75 -2.19
N PRO A 25 3.23 19.27 -3.12
CA PRO A 25 2.85 18.07 -3.80
C PRO A 25 3.10 16.96 -2.74
N SER A 26 2.04 16.23 -2.38
CA SER A 26 2.06 15.19 -1.34
C SER A 26 2.96 14.03 -1.73
N THR A 27 3.97 13.76 -0.90
CA THR A 27 4.89 12.63 -1.10
C THR A 27 4.22 11.36 -0.60
N TYR A 28 4.10 10.37 -1.47
CA TYR A 28 3.54 9.08 -1.08
C TYR A 28 4.64 8.17 -0.58
N THR A 29 4.36 7.43 0.49
CA THR A 29 5.24 6.33 0.96
C THR A 29 4.71 5.00 0.44
N LEU A 30 5.60 4.16 -0.10
CA LEU A 30 5.30 2.79 -0.49
C LEU A 30 5.65 1.83 0.63
N TYR A 31 4.76 0.89 0.88
CA TYR A 31 4.90 -0.17 1.85
C TYR A 31 4.65 -1.54 1.23
N LEU A 32 5.39 -2.53 1.71
CA LEU A 32 5.05 -3.94 1.59
C LEU A 32 4.37 -4.38 2.89
N GLU A 33 3.17 -4.93 2.80
CA GLU A 33 2.48 -5.48 3.98
C GLU A 33 2.32 -6.99 3.86
N VAL A 34 2.41 -7.67 5.01
CA VAL A 34 2.20 -9.11 5.16
C VAL A 34 1.07 -9.34 6.14
N HIS A 35 0.09 -10.13 5.73
CA HIS A 35 -1.15 -10.36 6.46
C HIS A 35 -1.31 -11.85 6.77
N ASN A 36 -1.80 -12.13 7.98
CA ASN A 36 -2.22 -13.43 8.45
C ASN A 36 -3.34 -14.00 7.55
N ARG A 37 -3.20 -15.25 7.12
CA ARG A 37 -4.21 -16.02 6.39
C ARG A 37 -4.94 -17.05 7.29
N ASN A 38 -5.03 -16.77 8.58
CA ASN A 38 -5.62 -17.62 9.60
C ASN A 38 -4.95 -19.00 9.63
N GLU A 39 -5.72 -20.08 9.50
CA GLU A 39 -5.23 -21.46 9.52
C GLU A 39 -4.15 -21.74 8.48
N LEU A 40 -4.11 -20.99 7.37
CA LEU A 40 -3.07 -21.14 6.35
C LEU A 40 -1.70 -20.63 6.82
N SER A 41 -1.66 -19.67 7.75
CA SER A 41 -0.44 -19.11 8.33
C SER A 41 0.06 -19.88 9.55
N LEU A 42 -0.61 -20.97 9.94
CA LEU A 42 -0.31 -21.71 11.17
C LEU A 42 0.14 -23.15 10.88
N GLY A 43 0.89 -23.73 11.82
CA GLY A 43 1.19 -25.16 11.89
C GLY A 43 1.74 -25.77 10.59
N ASP A 44 1.17 -26.91 10.18
CA ASP A 44 1.57 -27.62 8.96
C ASP A 44 1.29 -26.84 7.69
N SER A 45 0.22 -26.04 7.65
CA SER A 45 -0.08 -25.17 6.51
C SER A 45 1.04 -24.18 6.27
N ARG A 46 1.54 -23.54 7.34
CA ARG A 46 2.68 -22.62 7.27
C ARG A 46 3.94 -23.29 6.73
N ARG A 47 4.25 -24.51 7.22
CA ARG A 47 5.40 -25.29 6.77
C ARG A 47 5.30 -25.65 5.28
N ARG A 48 4.12 -26.11 4.85
CA ARG A 48 3.88 -26.57 3.47
C ARG A 48 3.80 -25.42 2.46
N LEU A 49 3.12 -24.32 2.81
CA LEU A 49 2.85 -23.21 1.90
C LEU A 49 3.99 -22.19 1.84
N GLY A 50 4.91 -22.20 2.81
CA GLY A 50 6.05 -21.28 2.82
C GLY A 50 5.59 -19.81 2.79
N PHE A 51 6.09 -19.04 1.83
CA PHE A 51 5.68 -17.65 1.61
C PHE A 51 4.19 -17.48 1.30
N SER A 52 3.57 -18.45 0.63
CA SER A 52 2.14 -18.42 0.27
C SER A 52 1.22 -18.65 1.47
N ALA A 53 1.78 -19.01 2.64
CA ALA A 53 1.04 -19.09 3.90
C ALA A 53 0.49 -17.74 4.36
N TYR A 54 1.01 -16.63 3.83
CA TYR A 54 0.59 -15.27 4.13
C TYR A 54 0.03 -14.58 2.89
N HIS A 55 -0.72 -13.49 3.10
CA HIS A 55 -1.17 -12.63 2.03
C HIS A 55 -0.28 -11.39 1.96
N TRP A 56 0.05 -10.96 0.74
CA TRP A 56 1.04 -9.92 0.48
C TRP A 56 0.38 -8.79 -0.29
N THR A 57 0.56 -7.56 0.19
CA THR A 57 -0.04 -6.37 -0.43
C THR A 57 0.97 -5.25 -0.57
N ILE A 58 0.81 -4.41 -1.60
CA ILE A 58 1.52 -3.15 -1.73
C ILE A 58 0.59 -2.03 -1.27
N LEU A 59 1.02 -1.22 -0.32
CA LEU A 59 0.28 -0.07 0.18
C LEU A 59 1.00 1.22 -0.26
N LEU A 60 0.24 2.15 -0.82
CA LEU A 60 0.67 3.52 -1.08
C LEU A 60 -0.07 4.44 -0.10
N SER A 61 0.67 5.17 0.72
CA SER A 61 0.11 6.08 1.72
C SER A 61 0.44 7.53 1.39
N ASP A 62 -0.60 8.34 1.33
CA ASP A 62 -0.52 9.80 1.46
C ASP A 62 -0.65 10.16 2.94
N LYS A 63 0.47 10.45 3.59
CA LYS A 63 0.47 10.75 5.02
C LYS A 63 -0.19 12.09 5.35
N GLU A 64 -0.15 13.04 4.42
CA GLU A 64 -0.68 14.39 4.62
C GLU A 64 -2.21 14.36 4.58
N ASN A 65 -2.77 13.68 3.58
CA ASN A 65 -4.21 13.63 3.36
C ASN A 65 -4.88 12.37 3.96
N LYS A 66 -4.08 11.46 4.55
CA LYS A 66 -4.52 10.17 5.10
C LYS A 66 -5.27 9.31 4.08
N HIS A 67 -4.85 9.38 2.81
CA HIS A 67 -5.34 8.50 1.76
C HIS A 67 -4.44 7.27 1.64
N PHE A 68 -5.07 6.11 1.46
CA PHE A 68 -4.39 4.82 1.41
C PHE A 68 -4.88 4.03 0.21
N HIS A 69 -3.95 3.55 -0.60
CA HIS A 69 -4.25 2.71 -1.75
C HIS A 69 -3.57 1.36 -1.57
N VAL A 70 -4.37 0.29 -1.54
CA VAL A 70 -3.89 -1.07 -1.35
C VAL A 70 -4.04 -1.85 -2.65
N TYR A 71 -2.97 -2.50 -3.06
CA TYR A 71 -2.89 -3.29 -4.28
C TYR A 71 -2.47 -4.71 -3.96
N ASP A 72 -3.23 -5.68 -4.48
CA ASP A 72 -2.91 -7.10 -4.31
C ASP A 72 -3.46 -7.96 -5.46
N VAL A 73 -3.11 -9.24 -5.42
CA VAL A 73 -3.76 -10.28 -6.22
C VAL A 73 -4.27 -11.38 -5.32
N THR A 74 -5.45 -11.92 -5.63
CA THR A 74 -6.07 -13.02 -4.88
C THR A 74 -6.82 -13.97 -5.79
N ASP A 75 -6.93 -15.23 -5.39
CA ASP A 75 -7.67 -16.31 -6.04
C ASP A 75 -8.91 -16.75 -5.24
N GLY A 76 -9.47 -15.87 -4.40
CA GLY A 76 -10.66 -16.18 -3.59
C GLY A 76 -10.38 -16.88 -2.25
N SER A 77 -9.12 -17.10 -1.90
CA SER A 77 -8.71 -17.73 -0.62
C SER A 77 -8.11 -16.75 0.41
N SER A 78 -8.26 -15.44 0.19
CA SER A 78 -7.72 -14.40 1.07
C SER A 78 -8.74 -14.00 2.13
N PRO A 79 -8.35 -13.89 3.42
CA PRO A 79 -9.17 -13.20 4.41
C PRO A 79 -9.05 -11.70 4.17
N ASP A 80 -9.85 -11.19 3.25
CA ASP A 80 -10.09 -9.75 3.22
C ASP A 80 -10.87 -9.37 4.49
N CYS A 81 -10.49 -8.28 5.16
CA CYS A 81 -11.24 -7.73 6.29
C CYS A 81 -12.49 -6.96 5.85
N VAL A 82 -12.59 -6.61 4.55
CA VAL A 82 -13.70 -5.79 4.01
C VAL A 82 -14.55 -6.54 2.99
N THR A 83 -13.97 -7.36 2.10
CA THR A 83 -14.72 -8.05 1.04
C THR A 83 -14.40 -9.54 0.98
N ARG A 84 -15.06 -10.34 1.83
CA ARG A 84 -14.99 -11.82 1.82
C ARG A 84 -15.93 -12.42 0.78
N GLU A 85 -15.71 -12.10 -0.50
CA GLU A 85 -16.48 -12.75 -1.57
C GLU A 85 -15.76 -14.01 -2.04
N PRO A 86 -16.29 -15.22 -1.77
CA PRO A 86 -15.74 -16.45 -2.32
C PRO A 86 -15.92 -16.46 -3.84
N LYS A 87 -14.82 -16.65 -4.58
CA LYS A 87 -14.84 -16.86 -6.03
C LYS A 87 -14.78 -18.36 -6.33
N PRO A 88 -15.83 -18.95 -6.92
CA PRO A 88 -15.91 -20.40 -7.13
C PRO A 88 -14.80 -20.95 -8.04
N ASP A 89 -14.31 -20.16 -9.01
CA ASP A 89 -13.35 -20.64 -10.01
C ASP A 89 -11.88 -20.52 -9.56
N HIS A 90 -11.64 -19.87 -8.41
CA HIS A 90 -10.31 -19.54 -7.90
C HIS A 90 -9.41 -18.87 -8.95
N GLU A 91 -9.98 -17.98 -9.76
CA GLU A 91 -9.23 -17.19 -10.72
C GLU A 91 -8.51 -16.03 -10.03
N TRP A 92 -7.23 -15.87 -10.37
CA TRP A 92 -6.43 -14.74 -9.89
C TRP A 92 -7.05 -13.42 -10.37
N THR A 93 -7.21 -12.50 -9.45
CA THR A 93 -7.77 -11.17 -9.71
C THR A 93 -6.87 -10.12 -9.09
N TYR A 94 -6.53 -9.08 -9.85
CA TYR A 94 -5.91 -7.87 -9.32
C TYR A 94 -6.95 -7.00 -8.63
N ARG A 95 -6.64 -6.51 -7.42
CA ARG A 95 -7.50 -5.59 -6.67
C ARG A 95 -6.74 -4.32 -6.36
N ALA A 96 -7.39 -3.18 -6.61
CA ALA A 96 -6.97 -1.87 -6.14
C ALA A 96 -8.09 -1.33 -5.25
N ARG A 97 -7.79 -1.11 -3.97
CA ARG A 97 -8.72 -0.53 -3.01
C ARG A 97 -8.21 0.86 -2.60
N ASN A 98 -9.12 1.81 -2.55
CA ASN A 98 -8.83 3.19 -2.16
C ASN A 98 -9.47 3.49 -0.80
N ASP A 99 -8.85 4.37 -0.04
CA ASP A 99 -9.35 4.88 1.25
C ASP A 99 -9.65 3.78 2.27
N VAL A 100 -8.87 2.69 2.21
CA VAL A 100 -8.90 1.65 3.24
C VAL A 100 -8.14 2.19 4.44
N ASP A 101 -8.82 2.42 5.56
CA ASP A 101 -8.12 2.67 6.83
C ASP A 101 -7.27 1.44 7.14
N PRO A 102 -5.95 1.54 7.04
CA PRO A 102 -5.16 0.35 7.08
C PRO A 102 -5.02 -0.17 8.51
N ASP A 103 -5.32 0.64 9.54
CA ASP A 103 -5.25 0.21 10.93
C ASP A 103 -6.49 -0.57 11.38
N THR A 104 -7.51 -0.66 10.53
CA THR A 104 -8.69 -1.52 10.73
C THR A 104 -8.44 -2.99 10.34
N CYS A 105 -7.33 -3.30 9.68
CA CYS A 105 -7.01 -4.68 9.30
C CYS A 105 -6.27 -5.42 10.42
N GLU A 106 -7.02 -6.10 11.30
CA GLU A 106 -6.46 -6.90 12.41
C GLU A 106 -5.55 -8.05 11.95
N SER A 107 -5.62 -8.43 10.67
CA SER A 107 -4.78 -9.50 10.12
C SER A 107 -3.37 -9.04 9.74
N ARG A 108 -3.07 -7.73 9.72
CA ARG A 108 -1.73 -7.24 9.36
C ARG A 108 -0.70 -7.62 10.41
N LEU A 109 0.34 -8.32 9.97
CA LEU A 109 1.47 -8.70 10.81
C LEU A 109 2.65 -7.74 10.65
N VAL A 110 2.94 -7.36 9.40
CA VAL A 110 4.10 -6.52 9.07
C VAL A 110 3.71 -5.43 8.09
N ARG A 111 4.27 -4.24 8.29
CA ARG A 111 4.34 -3.15 7.33
C ARG A 111 5.80 -2.72 7.18
N MET A 112 6.35 -2.90 5.97
CA MET A 112 7.73 -2.57 5.66
C MET A 112 7.78 -1.38 4.70
N THR A 113 8.50 -0.31 5.03
CA THR A 113 8.72 0.82 4.11
C THR A 113 9.64 0.37 2.99
N ILE A 114 9.21 0.48 1.72
CA ILE A 114 9.98 0.01 0.55
C ILE A 114 10.38 1.12 -0.42
N GLY A 115 9.83 2.33 -0.27
CA GLY A 115 10.17 3.44 -1.14
C GLY A 115 9.27 4.67 -0.98
N GLU A 116 9.50 5.64 -1.85
CA GLU A 116 8.79 6.92 -1.87
C GLU A 116 8.48 7.31 -3.32
N VAL A 117 7.30 7.89 -3.52
CA VAL A 117 6.84 8.39 -4.81
C VAL A 117 6.70 9.90 -4.70
N ARG A 118 7.46 10.60 -5.54
CA ARG A 118 7.36 12.05 -5.64
C ARG A 118 5.98 12.44 -6.07
N ALA A 119 5.54 13.52 -5.48
CA ALA A 119 4.26 14.09 -5.73
C ALA A 119 4.10 14.61 -7.17
N GLY A 120 2.90 14.41 -7.73
CA GLY A 120 2.61 14.59 -9.16
C GLY A 120 2.73 13.31 -9.99
N LEU A 121 3.37 12.25 -9.48
CA LEU A 121 3.34 10.90 -10.03
C LEU A 121 2.35 10.03 -9.25
N GLY A 122 1.10 10.49 -9.18
CA GLY A 122 0.09 10.05 -8.21
C GLY A 122 -0.30 8.57 -8.24
N PRO A 123 -1.30 8.18 -7.41
CA PRO A 123 -1.73 6.80 -7.20
C PRO A 123 -2.09 6.03 -8.48
N GLU A 124 -2.62 6.72 -9.50
CA GLU A 124 -2.96 6.11 -10.79
C GLU A 124 -1.75 5.59 -11.57
N ILE A 125 -0.58 6.22 -11.43
CA ILE A 125 0.66 5.74 -12.08
C ILE A 125 1.13 4.45 -11.42
N ILE A 126 1.14 4.42 -10.08
CA ILE A 126 1.50 3.22 -9.32
C ILE A 126 0.50 2.10 -9.60
N LYS A 127 -0.80 2.39 -9.59
CA LYS A 127 -1.84 1.44 -9.95
C LYS A 127 -1.65 0.88 -11.36
N GLY A 128 -1.43 1.71 -12.37
CA GLY A 128 -1.20 1.25 -13.75
C GLY A 128 0.06 0.40 -13.88
N LEU A 129 1.11 0.76 -13.12
CA LEU A 129 2.35 -0.03 -13.08
C LEU A 129 2.12 -1.42 -12.48
N LEU A 130 1.39 -1.50 -11.38
CA LEU A 130 1.08 -2.75 -10.69
C LEU A 130 0.07 -3.61 -11.46
N GLN A 131 -0.93 -2.99 -12.10
CA GLN A 131 -1.89 -3.66 -12.98
C GLN A 131 -1.25 -4.33 -14.19
N SER A 132 -0.12 -3.81 -14.66
CA SER A 132 0.62 -4.38 -15.79
C SER A 132 1.61 -5.48 -15.38
N VAL A 133 1.60 -5.92 -14.12
CA VAL A 133 2.29 -7.14 -13.69
C VAL A 133 1.41 -8.34 -14.03
N PRO A 134 1.91 -9.36 -14.76
CA PRO A 134 1.13 -10.55 -15.09
C PRO A 134 0.56 -11.22 -13.82
N LEU A 135 -0.71 -11.59 -13.89
CA LEU A 135 -1.34 -12.35 -12.81
C LEU A 135 -0.70 -13.74 -12.69
N PRO A 136 -0.66 -14.32 -11.48
CA PRO A 136 -0.21 -15.69 -11.30
C PRO A 136 -1.01 -16.66 -12.18
N VAL A 137 -0.33 -17.68 -12.71
CA VAL A 137 -0.94 -18.72 -13.54
C VAL A 137 -1.21 -19.96 -12.67
N LYS A 138 -2.48 -20.37 -12.58
CA LYS A 138 -2.90 -21.55 -11.83
C LYS A 138 -2.30 -22.82 -12.44
N GLY A 139 -1.72 -23.68 -11.61
CA GLY A 139 -1.09 -24.93 -12.05
C GLY A 139 0.26 -24.77 -12.75
N ALA A 140 0.86 -23.58 -12.73
CA ALA A 140 2.21 -23.38 -13.25
C ALA A 140 3.26 -24.21 -12.48
N VAL A 141 4.37 -24.53 -13.15
CA VAL A 141 5.54 -25.18 -12.55
C VAL A 141 6.77 -24.29 -12.82
N PRO A 142 7.36 -23.64 -11.81
CA PRO A 142 6.99 -23.66 -10.39
C PRO A 142 5.63 -22.98 -10.11
N GLU A 143 5.01 -23.34 -8.99
CA GLU A 143 3.72 -22.79 -8.55
C GLU A 143 3.80 -21.26 -8.40
N GLN A 144 2.76 -20.57 -8.87
CA GLN A 144 2.64 -19.12 -8.76
C GLN A 144 1.53 -18.73 -7.79
N SER A 145 1.77 -17.66 -7.03
CA SER A 145 0.85 -17.15 -6.01
C SER A 145 0.96 -15.63 -5.84
N CYS A 146 0.24 -15.05 -4.87
CA CYS A 146 0.33 -13.62 -4.60
C CYS A 146 1.77 -13.16 -4.29
N VAL A 147 2.60 -13.98 -3.63
CA VAL A 147 4.01 -13.62 -3.40
C VAL A 147 4.81 -13.53 -4.70
N THR A 148 4.54 -14.41 -5.68
CA THR A 148 5.24 -14.35 -6.98
C THR A 148 4.89 -13.06 -7.72
N TRP A 149 3.63 -12.66 -7.70
CA TRP A 149 3.19 -11.37 -8.23
C TRP A 149 3.86 -10.21 -7.48
N THR A 150 3.89 -10.25 -6.14
CA THR A 150 4.53 -9.24 -5.30
C THR A 150 6.01 -9.08 -5.61
N LYS A 151 6.76 -10.17 -5.79
CA LYS A 151 8.17 -10.12 -6.19
C LYS A 151 8.37 -9.41 -7.53
N VAL A 152 7.55 -9.74 -8.53
CA VAL A 152 7.61 -9.07 -9.84
C VAL A 152 7.22 -7.59 -9.72
N ALA A 153 6.20 -7.28 -8.92
CA ALA A 153 5.78 -5.91 -8.63
C ALA A 153 6.90 -5.08 -7.97
N LEU A 154 7.61 -5.64 -6.99
CA LEU A 154 8.76 -5.00 -6.34
C LEU A 154 9.90 -4.75 -7.33
N CYS A 155 10.23 -5.74 -8.17
CA CYS A 155 11.20 -5.56 -9.25
C CYS A 155 10.80 -4.40 -10.18
N LYS A 156 9.52 -4.29 -10.52
CA LYS A 156 8.99 -3.25 -11.40
C LYS A 156 9.02 -1.87 -10.75
N LEU A 157 8.59 -1.76 -9.48
CA LEU A 157 8.70 -0.52 -8.70
C LEU A 157 10.15 -0.05 -8.60
N ARG A 158 11.09 -0.98 -8.38
CA ARG A 158 12.53 -0.69 -8.37
C ARG A 158 13.04 -0.20 -9.72
N ALA A 159 12.70 -0.88 -10.81
CA ALA A 159 13.14 -0.52 -12.16
C ALA A 159 12.65 0.88 -12.60
N HIS A 160 11.49 1.31 -12.09
CA HIS A 160 10.94 2.65 -12.33
C HIS A 160 11.39 3.70 -11.29
N GLY A 161 12.29 3.33 -10.36
CA GLY A 161 12.91 4.25 -9.41
C GLY A 161 12.09 4.53 -8.14
N TYR A 162 10.89 3.95 -8.00
CA TYR A 162 10.02 4.15 -6.84
C TYR A 162 10.46 3.37 -5.59
N ALA A 163 11.22 2.30 -5.79
CA ALA A 163 11.75 1.45 -4.71
C ALA A 163 13.27 1.23 -4.85
N ARG A 164 14.00 2.30 -5.18
CA ARG A 164 15.45 2.27 -5.49
C ARG A 164 16.34 1.74 -4.35
N TRP A 165 15.83 1.76 -3.11
CA TRP A 165 16.57 1.29 -1.92
C TRP A 165 16.56 -0.23 -1.78
N ILE A 166 15.71 -0.94 -2.53
CA ILE A 166 15.68 -2.39 -2.55
C ILE A 166 16.89 -2.92 -3.34
N GLY A 167 17.95 -3.29 -2.62
CA GLY A 167 19.11 -3.97 -3.22
C GLY A 167 18.75 -5.36 -3.76
N ASP A 168 18.10 -6.18 -2.92
CA ASP A 168 17.70 -7.54 -3.24
C ASP A 168 16.24 -7.78 -2.83
N VAL A 169 15.40 -8.09 -3.83
CA VAL A 169 13.96 -8.35 -3.64
C VAL A 169 13.72 -9.66 -2.89
N GLU A 170 14.53 -10.69 -3.14
CA GLU A 170 14.39 -11.99 -2.47
C GLU A 170 14.73 -11.85 -0.99
N MET A 171 15.83 -11.16 -0.66
CA MET A 171 16.20 -10.89 0.73
C MET A 171 15.15 -10.02 1.44
N LEU A 172 14.58 -9.02 0.77
CA LEU A 172 13.54 -8.17 1.34
C LEU A 172 12.27 -8.97 1.67
N VAL A 173 11.82 -9.82 0.74
CA VAL A 173 10.63 -10.67 0.92
C VAL A 173 10.89 -11.74 1.99
N ALA A 174 12.07 -12.35 2.03
CA ALA A 174 12.45 -13.29 3.09
C ALA A 174 12.46 -12.62 4.48
N ARG A 175 12.95 -11.39 4.57
CA ARG A 175 12.94 -10.61 5.81
C ARG A 175 11.51 -10.31 6.26
N ALA A 176 10.67 -9.80 5.37
CA ALA A 176 9.27 -9.52 5.69
C ALA A 176 8.53 -10.77 6.20
N LEU A 177 8.81 -11.94 5.61
CA LEU A 177 8.27 -13.23 6.08
C LEU A 177 8.75 -13.57 7.50
N ALA A 178 10.05 -13.43 7.78
CA ALA A 178 10.60 -13.73 9.10
C ALA A 178 9.98 -12.84 10.20
N TYR A 179 9.77 -11.55 9.91
CA TYR A 179 9.07 -10.66 10.85
C TYR A 179 7.59 -11.03 11.01
N ALA A 180 6.93 -11.51 9.95
CA ALA A 180 5.56 -11.98 10.05
C ALA A 180 5.45 -13.24 10.93
N ASP A 181 6.39 -14.18 10.81
CA ASP A 181 6.48 -15.34 11.69
C ASP A 181 6.69 -14.91 13.16
N LEU A 182 7.62 -13.98 13.41
CA LEU A 182 7.87 -13.44 14.76
C LEU A 182 6.63 -12.74 15.32
N ARG A 183 5.95 -11.92 14.50
CA ARG A 183 4.75 -11.20 14.92
C ARG A 183 3.59 -12.13 15.25
N LEU A 184 3.42 -13.18 14.46
CA LEU A 184 2.37 -14.16 14.70
C LEU A 184 2.64 -14.97 15.98
N ALA A 185 3.90 -15.25 16.30
CA ALA A 185 4.29 -15.96 17.51
C ALA A 185 4.19 -15.10 18.78
N ASP A 186 4.54 -13.81 18.68
CA ASP A 186 4.51 -12.87 19.81
C ASP A 186 3.87 -11.53 19.41
N PRO A 187 2.53 -11.42 19.40
CA PRO A 187 1.85 -10.19 19.02
C PRO A 187 2.01 -9.02 20.01
N LYS A 188 2.67 -9.18 21.15
CA LYS A 188 2.83 -8.09 22.13
C LYS A 188 4.18 -7.40 21.99
N ASP A 189 5.25 -8.19 21.88
CA ASP A 189 6.60 -7.66 22.02
C ASP A 189 7.36 -7.56 20.67
N SER A 190 6.77 -8.06 19.58
CA SER A 190 7.35 -7.98 18.24
C SER A 190 6.96 -6.72 17.46
N VAL A 191 7.87 -6.28 16.60
CA VAL A 191 7.72 -5.08 15.77
C VAL A 191 6.84 -5.35 14.55
N GLY A 192 5.78 -4.55 14.39
CA GLY A 192 4.90 -4.60 13.21
C GLY A 192 5.25 -3.60 12.09
N PHE A 193 6.11 -2.61 12.37
CA PHE A 193 6.50 -1.58 11.40
C PHE A 193 8.02 -1.50 11.29
N ILE A 194 8.54 -1.74 10.09
CA ILE A 194 9.99 -1.81 9.82
C ILE A 194 10.36 -1.05 8.54
N ASP A 195 11.62 -0.67 8.41
CA ASP A 195 12.17 -0.17 7.16
C ASP A 195 12.63 -1.32 6.23
N TYR A 196 13.08 -0.96 5.03
CA TYR A 196 13.57 -1.92 4.03
C TYR A 196 14.84 -2.68 4.47
N LEU A 197 15.51 -2.29 5.56
CA LEU A 197 16.66 -2.98 6.16
C LEU A 197 16.25 -3.91 7.31
N GLY A 198 15.05 -3.73 7.87
CA GLY A 198 14.55 -4.45 9.04
C GLY A 198 14.66 -3.67 10.36
N ASN A 199 15.05 -2.39 10.32
CA ASN A 199 15.05 -1.57 11.52
C ASN A 199 13.62 -1.20 11.88
N GLN A 200 13.32 -1.15 13.18
CA GLN A 200 12.06 -0.60 13.66
C GLN A 200 11.98 0.90 13.32
N VAL A 201 10.79 1.36 12.92
CA VAL A 201 10.50 2.77 12.60
C VAL A 201 9.31 3.27 13.40
#